data_AF-A0A258L5H9-F1
#
_entry.id   AF-A0A258L5H9-F1
#
_cell.length_a   1.000
_cell.length_b   1.000
_cell.length_c   1.000
_cell.angle_alpha   90.00
_cell.angle_beta   90.00
_cell.angle_gamma   90.00
#
_symmetry.space_group_name_H-M   'P 1'
#
loop_
_entity.id
_entity.type
_entity.pdbx_description
1 polymer ?
#
loop_
_entity_poly.entity_id
_entity_poly.type
_entity_poly.pdbx_seq_one_letter_code
_entity_poly.pdbx_strand_id
1 'polypeptide(L)'
;MSGHDDGFTLIETLAALVILALAASTFYRALETGTQGARIAERETAALAHAQSRLDEVVALGPQENLALTGQTPDGYAWSTTVSGLDRTRTDRSPVGLARVDVRVSWRDGPARRERDLTLTTIMASRSR
;
A
#
# COMPACT_ATOMS: atom_id res chain seq x y z
N MET A 1 33.72 -39.01 48.59
CA MET A 1 33.25 -37.90 47.72
C MET A 1 31.92 -38.35 47.15
N SER A 2 30.81 -37.95 47.76
CA SER A 2 29.48 -38.37 47.33
C SER A 2 28.81 -37.17 46.66
N GLY A 3 28.82 -37.17 45.32
CA GLY A 3 28.00 -36.25 44.56
C GLY A 3 26.55 -36.66 44.74
N HIS A 4 25.73 -35.75 45.26
CA HIS A 4 24.29 -35.92 45.19
C HIS A 4 23.90 -35.56 43.76
N ASP A 5 23.44 -36.54 43.00
CA ASP A 5 22.74 -36.31 41.74
C ASP A 5 21.39 -35.68 42.09
N ASP A 6 21.35 -34.35 42.14
CA ASP A 6 20.12 -33.58 42.30
C ASP A 6 19.28 -33.75 41.02
N GLY A 7 18.43 -34.78 41.02
CA GLY A 7 17.46 -35.01 39.97
C GLY A 7 16.52 -33.80 39.85
N PHE A 8 16.32 -33.33 38.62
CA PHE A 8 15.40 -32.23 38.28
C PHE A 8 14.06 -32.41 39.00
N THR A 9 13.65 -31.38 39.73
CA THR A 9 12.41 -31.46 40.51
C THR A 9 11.19 -31.38 39.58
N LEU A 10 10.05 -31.93 39.99
CA LEU A 10 8.78 -31.81 39.25
C LEU A 10 8.40 -30.34 38.98
N ILE A 11 8.70 -29.47 39.95
CA ILE A 11 8.41 -28.04 39.81
C ILE A 11 9.28 -27.39 38.73
N GLU A 12 10.49 -27.89 38.51
CA GLU A 12 11.42 -27.37 37.51
C GLU A 12 11.02 -27.74 36.08
N THR A 13 10.55 -28.97 35.86
CA THR A 13 9.98 -29.38 34.57
C THR A 13 8.70 -28.62 34.25
N LEU A 14 7.85 -28.36 35.24
CA LEU A 14 6.67 -27.50 35.09
C LEU A 14 7.07 -26.05 34.78
N ALA A 15 8.05 -25.49 35.49
CA ALA A 15 8.56 -24.15 35.23
C ALA A 15 9.13 -24.03 33.81
N ALA A 16 9.93 -25.01 33.37
CA ALA A 16 10.47 -25.05 32.02
C ALA A 16 9.35 -25.12 30.95
N LEU A 17 8.31 -25.92 31.19
CA LEU A 17 7.15 -26.00 30.29
C LEU A 17 6.38 -24.67 30.22
N VAL A 18 6.21 -23.98 31.35
CA VAL A 18 5.57 -22.65 31.40
C VAL A 18 6.39 -21.63 30.61
N ILE A 19 7.71 -21.59 30.82
CA ILE A 19 8.60 -20.69 30.06
C ILE A 19 8.55 -21.02 28.57
N LEU A 20 8.57 -22.31 28.20
CA LEU A 20 8.47 -22.75 26.82
C LEU A 20 7.14 -22.32 26.19
N ALA A 21 6.02 -22.47 26.91
CA ALA A 21 4.70 -22.05 26.42
C ALA A 21 4.64 -20.53 26.18
N LEU A 22 5.21 -19.74 27.10
CA LEU A 22 5.31 -18.29 26.93
C LEU A 22 6.19 -17.91 25.73
N ALA A 23 7.36 -18.53 25.59
CA ALA A 23 8.26 -18.30 24.46
C ALA A 23 7.64 -18.70 23.12
N ALA A 24 6.92 -19.83 23.08
CA ALA A 24 6.20 -20.26 21.89
C ALA A 24 5.10 -19.24 21.52
N SER A 25 4.36 -18.73 22.50
CA SER A 25 3.32 -17.74 22.24
C SER A 25 3.85 -16.45 21.60
N THR A 26 4.99 -15.93 22.08
CA THR A 26 5.60 -14.73 21.51
C THR A 26 6.17 -14.98 20.11
N PHE A 27 6.75 -16.16 19.90
CA PHE A 27 7.21 -16.60 18.58
C PHE A 27 6.07 -16.67 17.56
N TYR A 28 4.94 -17.30 17.91
CA TYR A 28 3.78 -17.37 17.00
C TYR A 28 3.23 -15.98 16.66
N ARG A 29 3.15 -15.06 17.63
CA ARG A 29 2.71 -13.68 17.38
C ARG A 29 3.66 -12.93 16.45
N ALA A 30 4.97 -13.18 16.53
CA ALA A 30 5.95 -12.59 15.63
C ALA A 30 5.78 -13.11 14.19
N LEU A 31 5.54 -14.41 14.01
CA LEU A 31 5.24 -14.99 12.70
C LEU A 31 3.96 -14.40 12.08
N GLU A 32 2.88 -14.30 12.86
CA GLU A 32 1.63 -13.70 12.42
C GLU A 32 1.84 -12.27 11.93
N THR A 33 2.54 -11.45 12.73
CA THR A 33 2.86 -10.06 12.39
C THR A 33 3.67 -9.97 11.10
N GLY A 34 4.67 -10.83 10.91
CA GLY A 34 5.49 -10.87 9.70
C GLY A 34 4.67 -11.20 8.45
N THR A 35 3.83 -12.23 8.51
CA THR A 35 2.97 -12.63 7.38
C THR A 35 1.92 -11.57 7.05
N GLN A 36 1.36 -10.91 8.07
CA GLN A 36 0.44 -9.79 7.87
C GLN A 36 1.15 -8.61 7.18
N GLY A 37 2.37 -8.28 7.59
CA GLY A 37 3.17 -7.23 6.96
C GLY A 37 3.43 -7.50 5.47
N ALA A 38 3.80 -8.74 5.13
CA ALA A 38 4.01 -9.14 3.73
C ALA A 38 2.75 -8.97 2.88
N ARG A 39 1.59 -9.41 3.37
CA ARG A 39 0.31 -9.25 2.66
C ARG A 39 -0.08 -7.78 2.43
N ILE A 40 0.20 -6.91 3.40
CA ILE A 40 -0.05 -5.46 3.26
C ILE A 40 0.84 -4.89 2.15
N ALA A 41 2.14 -5.23 2.16
CA ALA A 41 3.09 -4.77 1.15
C ALA A 41 2.74 -5.27 -0.26
N GLU A 42 2.30 -6.52 -0.40
CA GLU A 42 1.82 -7.06 -1.69
C GLU A 42 0.63 -6.25 -2.23
N ARG A 43 -0.35 -5.92 -1.38
CA ARG A 43 -1.52 -5.13 -1.78
C ARG A 43 -1.19 -3.70 -2.15
N GLU A 44 -0.27 -3.07 -1.42
CA GLU A 44 0.24 -1.73 -1.75
C GLU A 44 1.01 -1.74 -3.08
N THR A 45 1.82 -2.76 -3.33
CA THR A 45 2.55 -2.93 -4.59
C THR A 45 1.59 -3.08 -5.77
N ALA A 46 0.53 -3.89 -5.61
CA ALA A 46 -0.51 -4.04 -6.62
C ALA A 46 -1.28 -2.73 -6.86
N ALA A 47 -1.64 -2.00 -5.80
CA ALA A 47 -2.28 -0.68 -5.93
C ALA A 47 -1.39 0.32 -6.69
N LEU A 48 -0.08 0.33 -6.42
CA LEU A 48 0.89 1.16 -7.10
C LEU A 48 1.00 0.79 -8.60
N ALA A 49 1.04 -0.50 -8.92
CA ALA A 49 1.07 -0.97 -10.30
C ALA A 49 -0.20 -0.56 -11.08
N HIS A 50 -1.38 -0.65 -10.45
CA HIS A 50 -2.63 -0.15 -11.03
C HIS A 50 -2.58 1.36 -11.25
N ALA A 51 -2.12 2.12 -10.26
CA ALA A 51 -2.00 3.56 -10.38
C ALA A 51 -1.04 3.97 -11.51
N GLN A 52 0.12 3.30 -11.62
CA GLN A 52 1.09 3.51 -12.68
C GLN A 52 0.51 3.19 -14.05
N SER A 53 -0.17 2.06 -14.21
CA SER A 53 -0.81 1.69 -15.47
C SER A 53 -1.84 2.73 -15.94
N ARG A 54 -2.62 3.31 -15.02
CA ARG A 54 -3.57 4.40 -15.35
C ARG A 54 -2.87 5.70 -15.70
N LEU A 55 -1.79 6.02 -15.00
CA LEU A 55 -0.99 7.20 -15.30
C LEU A 55 -0.38 7.09 -16.70
N ASP A 56 0.20 5.92 -17.03
CA ASP A 56 0.79 5.65 -18.34
C ASP A 56 -0.25 5.74 -19.47
N GLU A 57 -1.48 5.28 -19.23
CA GLU A 57 -2.61 5.42 -20.16
C GLU A 57 -2.91 6.90 -20.46
N VAL A 58 -2.99 7.75 -19.42
CA VAL A 58 -3.21 9.20 -19.58
C VAL A 58 -2.05 9.86 -20.31
N VAL A 59 -0.82 9.48 -19.98
CA VAL A 59 0.39 10.02 -20.62
C VAL A 59 0.42 9.65 -22.10
N ALA A 60 0.07 8.41 -22.45
CA ALA A 60 0.04 7.94 -23.84
C ALA A 60 -1.04 8.65 -24.68
N LEU A 61 -2.20 8.92 -24.11
CA LEU A 61 -3.29 9.63 -24.80
C LEU A 61 -3.10 11.15 -24.86
N GLY A 62 -2.21 11.68 -24.01
CA GLY A 62 -2.05 13.11 -23.77
C GLY A 62 -3.09 13.63 -22.76
N PRO A 63 -2.70 14.58 -21.89
CA PRO A 63 -3.56 15.04 -20.81
C PRO A 63 -4.69 15.89 -21.39
N GLN A 64 -5.90 15.36 -21.34
CA GLN A 64 -7.10 16.12 -21.65
C GLN A 64 -7.51 16.92 -20.42
N GLU A 65 -7.47 18.25 -20.50
CA GLU A 65 -7.88 19.09 -19.38
C GLU A 65 -9.34 18.80 -18.97
N ASN A 66 -9.58 18.81 -17.66
CA ASN A 66 -10.90 18.55 -17.05
C ASN A 66 -11.43 17.12 -17.28
N LEU A 67 -10.52 16.18 -17.57
CA LEU A 67 -10.85 14.76 -17.56
C LEU A 67 -10.99 14.25 -16.12
N ALA A 68 -12.11 13.62 -15.82
CA ALA A 68 -12.34 12.88 -14.59
C ALA A 68 -12.87 11.48 -14.95
N LEU A 69 -12.05 10.45 -14.74
CA LEU A 69 -12.41 9.06 -14.99
C LEU A 69 -12.42 8.28 -13.67
N THR A 70 -13.31 7.30 -13.58
CA THR A 70 -13.38 6.40 -12.43
C THR A 70 -13.68 4.99 -12.89
N GLY A 71 -13.33 4.01 -12.06
CA GLY A 71 -13.68 2.63 -12.34
C GLY A 71 -13.25 1.70 -11.23
N GLN A 72 -13.38 0.40 -11.52
CA GLN A 72 -12.93 -0.67 -10.65
C GLN A 72 -12.16 -1.71 -11.45
N THR A 73 -11.17 -2.32 -10.83
CA THR A 73 -10.43 -3.44 -11.38
C THR A 73 -11.10 -4.77 -10.98
N PRO A 74 -10.93 -5.85 -11.76
CA PRO A 74 -11.51 -7.16 -11.43
C PRO A 74 -11.04 -7.73 -10.08
N ASP A 75 -9.86 -7.35 -9.63
CA ASP A 75 -9.24 -7.73 -8.36
C ASP A 75 -9.65 -6.83 -7.17
N GLY A 76 -10.59 -5.89 -7.39
CA GLY A 76 -11.31 -5.19 -6.32
C GLY A 76 -10.71 -3.84 -5.92
N TYR A 77 -9.84 -3.25 -6.73
CA TYR A 77 -9.34 -1.89 -6.54
C TYR A 77 -10.27 -0.89 -7.22
N ALA A 78 -10.73 0.13 -6.48
CA ALA A 78 -11.40 1.27 -7.08
C ALA A 78 -10.34 2.30 -7.48
N TRP A 79 -10.55 2.98 -8.60
CA TRP A 79 -9.61 4.00 -9.05
C TRP A 79 -10.34 5.23 -9.59
N SER A 80 -9.66 6.38 -9.51
CA SER A 80 -10.09 7.64 -10.07
C SER A 80 -8.89 8.41 -10.62
N THR A 81 -9.06 8.99 -11.80
CA THR A 81 -8.05 9.80 -12.48
C THR A 81 -8.62 11.19 -12.72
N THR A 82 -7.89 12.22 -12.31
CA THR A 82 -8.27 13.63 -12.51
C THR A 82 -7.15 14.37 -13.22
N VAL A 83 -7.48 15.12 -14.27
CA VAL A 83 -6.54 15.99 -14.99
C VAL A 83 -6.98 17.44 -14.85
N SER A 84 -6.11 18.28 -14.29
CA SER A 84 -6.37 19.70 -14.06
C SER A 84 -5.29 20.58 -14.67
N GLY A 85 -5.67 21.62 -15.42
CA GLY A 85 -4.75 22.62 -15.94
C GLY A 85 -4.18 23.49 -14.81
N LEU A 86 -2.88 23.74 -14.82
CA LEU A 86 -2.15 24.54 -13.83
C LEU A 86 -1.97 26.00 -14.29
N ASP A 87 -1.95 26.26 -15.59
CA ASP A 87 -1.72 27.59 -16.16
C ASP A 87 -3.04 28.28 -16.49
N ARG A 88 -3.66 28.91 -15.49
CA ARG A 88 -4.89 29.71 -15.68
C ARG A 88 -4.73 31.20 -15.37
N THR A 89 -3.51 31.69 -15.17
CA THR A 89 -3.22 33.13 -15.14
C THR A 89 -3.24 33.68 -16.56
N ARG A 90 -4.21 34.56 -16.84
CA ARG A 90 -4.55 35.19 -18.12
C ARG A 90 -3.41 35.96 -18.83
N THR A 91 -2.20 35.90 -18.30
CA THR A 91 -1.03 36.66 -18.73
C THR A 91 0.08 35.79 -19.32
N ASP A 92 -0.02 34.46 -19.20
CA ASP A 92 1.04 33.56 -19.67
C ASP A 92 0.83 33.18 -21.14
N ARG A 93 1.65 33.73 -22.03
CA ARG A 93 1.69 33.40 -23.48
C ARG A 93 2.58 32.18 -23.75
N SER A 94 2.78 31.29 -22.78
CA SER A 94 3.54 30.08 -23.01
C SER A 94 2.80 29.19 -24.05
N PRO A 95 3.47 28.76 -25.13
CA PRO A 95 2.89 27.84 -26.11
C PRO A 95 2.70 26.42 -25.56
N VAL A 96 3.18 26.16 -24.34
CA VAL A 96 3.05 24.89 -23.63
C VAL A 96 2.31 25.16 -22.34
N GLY A 97 1.12 24.56 -22.18
CA GLY A 97 0.39 24.56 -20.91
C GLY A 97 0.91 23.47 -19.99
N LEU A 98 0.67 23.59 -18.69
CA LEU A 98 0.95 22.55 -17.70
C LEU A 98 -0.35 21.93 -17.19
N ALA A 99 -0.36 20.60 -17.07
CA ALA A 99 -1.45 19.83 -16.48
C ALA A 99 -0.92 18.99 -15.31
N ARG A 100 -1.71 18.94 -14.23
CA ARG A 100 -1.56 17.99 -13.13
C ARG A 100 -2.48 16.80 -13.39
N VAL A 101 -1.92 15.61 -13.30
CA VAL A 101 -2.65 14.34 -13.33
C VAL A 101 -2.56 13.70 -11.96
N ASP A 102 -3.70 13.42 -11.35
CA ASP A 102 -3.84 12.71 -10.09
C ASP A 102 -4.54 11.38 -10.34
N VAL A 103 -3.86 10.27 -10.03
CA VAL A 103 -4.42 8.91 -10.08
C VAL A 103 -4.50 8.38 -8.66
N ARG A 104 -5.73 8.22 -8.16
CA ARG A 104 -6.01 7.61 -6.87
C ARG A 104 -6.50 6.18 -7.05
N VAL A 105 -5.98 5.27 -6.25
CA VAL A 105 -6.42 3.88 -6.16
C VAL A 105 -6.77 3.60 -4.71
N SER A 106 -7.95 3.03 -4.45
CA SER A 106 -8.40 2.63 -3.12
C SER A 106 -8.80 1.15 -3.06
N TRP A 107 -8.59 0.55 -1.89
CA TRP A 107 -8.93 -0.84 -1.63
C TRP A 107 -9.27 -1.06 -0.15
N ARG A 108 -9.88 -2.21 0.15
CA ARG A 108 -10.20 -2.62 1.51
C ARG A 108 -9.18 -3.63 2.02
N ASP A 109 -8.66 -3.36 3.20
CA ASP A 109 -7.60 -4.15 3.80
C ASP A 109 -7.96 -4.80 5.14
N GLY A 110 -7.44 -6.02 5.34
CA GLY A 110 -7.62 -6.82 6.54
C GLY A 110 -9.07 -7.27 6.84
N PRO A 111 -9.27 -8.01 7.95
CA PRO A 111 -10.58 -8.49 8.38
C PRO A 111 -11.54 -7.36 8.78
N ALA A 112 -11.02 -6.22 9.24
CA ALA A 112 -11.80 -5.02 9.55
C ALA A 112 -12.23 -4.23 8.30
N ARG A 113 -11.85 -4.66 7.09
CA ARG A 113 -12.13 -3.98 5.81
C ARG A 113 -11.80 -2.49 5.83
N ARG A 114 -10.66 -2.13 6.44
CA ARG A 114 -10.24 -0.74 6.54
C ARG A 114 -9.96 -0.22 5.13
N GLU A 115 -10.57 0.89 4.79
CA GLU A 115 -10.31 1.53 3.50
C GLU A 115 -8.92 2.16 3.51
N ARG A 116 -8.15 1.86 2.47
CA ARG A 116 -6.83 2.42 2.19
C ARG A 116 -6.85 3.03 0.80
N ASP A 117 -6.04 4.04 0.59
CA ASP A 117 -5.84 4.65 -0.70
C ASP A 117 -4.37 5.05 -0.93
N LEU A 118 -3.99 5.12 -2.20
CA LEU A 118 -2.72 5.60 -2.69
C LEU A 118 -3.01 6.56 -3.84
N THR A 119 -2.31 7.69 -3.88
CA THR A 119 -2.43 8.66 -4.98
C THR A 119 -1.07 8.90 -5.62
N LEU A 120 -1.00 8.75 -6.95
CA LEU A 120 0.12 9.18 -7.77
C LEU A 120 -0.22 10.51 -8.41
N THR A 121 0.66 11.49 -8.22
CA THR A 121 0.53 12.82 -8.83
C THR A 121 1.71 13.05 -9.77
N THR A 122 1.42 13.47 -11.00
CA THR A 122 2.44 13.90 -11.96
C THR A 122 2.07 15.24 -12.59
N ILE A 123 3.08 15.95 -13.06
CA ILE A 123 2.95 17.21 -13.79
C ILE A 123 3.50 16.98 -15.19
N MET A 124 2.72 17.34 -16.20
CA MET A 124 3.08 17.14 -17.59
C MET A 124 2.72 18.35 -18.43
N ALA A 125 3.45 18.53 -19.53
CA ALA A 125 3.13 19.52 -20.54
C ALA A 125 1.85 19.14 -21.29
N SER A 126 0.87 20.02 -21.34
CA SER A 126 -0.26 19.98 -22.26
C SER A 126 0.08 20.79 -23.51
N ARG A 127 -0.15 20.22 -24.69
CA ARG A 127 -0.08 20.99 -25.94
C ARG A 127 -1.41 21.72 -26.12
N SER A 128 -1.37 23.03 -26.30
CA SER A 128 -2.51 23.76 -26.85
C SER A 128 -2.71 23.32 -28.30
N ARG A 129 -3.93 22.87 -28.63
CA ARG A 129 -4.35 22.70 -30.03
C ARG A 129 -4.85 24.02 -30.58
#